data_AF-X0TUF9-F1
#
_entry.id   AF-X0TUF9-F1
#
_cell.length_a   1.000
_cell.length_b   1.000
_cell.length_c   1.000
_cell.angle_alpha   90.00
_cell.angle_beta   90.00
_cell.angle_gamma   90.00
#
_symmetry.space_group_name_H-M   'P 1'
#
loop_
_entity.id
_entity.type
_entity.pdbx_description
1 polymer ?
#
loop_
_entity_poly.entity_id
_entity_poly.type
_entity_poly.pdbx_seq_one_letter_code
_entity_poly.pdbx_strand_id
1 'polypeptide(L)' 'MEPTMSEFIKLDIDLDRCLGIEKCGKCIQICPVNIFTSNGDYPKAVEANEDECT' A
#
# COMPACT_ATOMS: atom_id res chain seq x y z
N MET A 1 -6.48 -23.81 20.47
CA MET A 1 -6.19 -22.92 19.33
C MET A 1 -6.49 -21.51 19.77
N GLU A 2 -5.46 -20.73 20.04
CA GLU A 2 -5.59 -19.28 20.19
C GLU A 2 -5.77 -18.71 18.77
N PRO A 3 -6.80 -17.90 18.49
CA PRO A 3 -6.88 -17.22 17.20
C PRO A 3 -5.68 -16.29 17.11
N THR A 4 -4.80 -16.54 16.15
CA THR A 4 -3.75 -15.60 15.77
C THR A 4 -4.48 -14.33 15.32
N MET A 5 -4.53 -13.30 16.17
CA MET A 5 -4.83 -11.95 15.71
C MET A 5 -3.66 -11.55 14.82
N SER A 6 -3.72 -11.94 13.55
CA SER A 6 -3.08 -11.17 12.50
C SER A 6 -3.73 -9.80 12.59
N GLU A 7 -3.02 -8.80 13.08
CA GLU A 7 -3.45 -7.41 12.98
C GLU A 7 -3.42 -7.03 11.50
N PHE A 8 -4.44 -7.47 10.76
CA PHE A 8 -4.52 -7.28 9.32
C PHE A 8 -4.79 -5.80 9.07
N ILE A 9 -3.74 -5.05 8.73
CA ILE A 9 -3.85 -3.62 8.42
C ILE A 9 -4.35 -3.49 6.99
N LYS A 10 -5.65 -3.23 6.84
CA LYS A 10 -6.21 -2.91 5.52
C LYS A 10 -5.81 -1.48 5.11
N LEU A 11 -5.13 -1.35 3.98
CA LEU A 11 -4.75 -0.05 3.42
C LEU A 11 -5.63 0.30 2.22
N ASP A 12 -6.24 1.49 2.24
CA ASP A 12 -7.04 2.02 1.13
C ASP A 12 -6.46 3.36 0.66
N ILE A 13 -6.39 3.55 -0.65
CA ILE A 13 -5.84 4.76 -1.26
C ILE A 13 -6.98 5.57 -1.84
N ASP A 14 -7.23 6.74 -1.25
CA ASP A 14 -8.19 7.71 -1.76
C ASP A 14 -7.71 8.29 -3.11
N LEU A 15 -8.29 7.78 -4.20
CA LEU A 15 -7.92 8.15 -5.56
C LEU A 15 -8.38 9.56 -5.95
N ASP A 16 -9.41 10.12 -5.30
CA ASP A 16 -9.85 11.49 -5.54
C ASP A 16 -8.82 12.52 -5.06
N ARG A 17 -8.03 12.14 -4.05
CA ARG A 17 -6.95 12.97 -3.49
C ARG A 17 -5.56 12.59 -4.02
N CYS A 18 -5.43 11.42 -4.63
CA CYS A 18 -4.17 10.94 -5.17
C CYS A 18 -3.82 11.69 -6.47
N LEU A 19 -2.61 12.24 -6.54
CA LEU A 19 -2.13 12.96 -7.73
C LEU A 19 -1.69 12.02 -8.88
N GLY A 20 -1.69 10.70 -8.64
CA GLY A 20 -1.18 9.70 -9.55
C GLY A 20 0.33 9.48 -9.44
N ILE A 21 0.82 8.43 -10.09
CA ILE A 21 2.22 8.00 -10.03
C ILE A 21 3.10 8.93 -10.84
N GLU A 22 2.68 9.33 -12.04
CA GLU A 22 3.45 10.24 -12.90
C GLU A 22 3.73 11.60 -12.22
N LYS A 23 2.76 12.14 -11.48
CA LYS A 23 2.88 13.47 -10.85
C LYS A 23 3.47 13.44 -9.44
N CYS A 24 3.44 12.29 -8.75
CA CYS A 24 3.89 12.18 -7.36
C CYS A 24 4.68 10.89 -7.09
N GLY A 25 4.03 9.73 -7.13
CA GLY A 25 4.67 8.42 -6.96
C GLY A 25 5.40 8.15 -5.63
N LYS A 26 5.38 9.09 -4.67
CA LYS A 26 6.22 9.02 -3.45
C LYS A 26 5.95 7.82 -2.56
N CYS A 27 4.70 7.34 -2.49
CA CYS A 27 4.34 6.17 -1.68
C CYS A 27 5.13 4.92 -2.10
N ILE A 28 5.32 4.72 -3.41
CA ILE A 28 6.13 3.62 -3.96
C ILE A 28 7.62 3.83 -3.65
N GLN A 29 8.11 5.07 -3.72
CA GLN A 29 9.53 5.37 -3.53
C GLN A 29 10.00 5.28 -2.07
N ILE A 30 9.13 5.65 -1.12
CA ILE A 30 9.52 5.77 0.30
C ILE A 30 9.21 4.51 1.11
N CYS A 31 8.25 3.70 0.67
CA CYS A 31 7.79 2.56 1.44
C CYS A 31 8.85 1.44 1.45
N PRO A 32 9.49 1.14 2.59
CA PRO A 32 10.60 0.20 2.65
C PRO A 32 10.17 -1.25 2.40
N VAL A 33 8.91 -1.56 2.68
CA VAL A 33 8.30 -2.90 2.55
C VAL A 33 7.55 -3.08 1.23
N ASN A 34 7.68 -2.10 0.31
CA ASN A 34 7.13 -2.18 -1.05
C ASN A 34 5.64 -2.55 -1.10
N ILE A 35 4.83 -2.08 -0.16
CA ILE A 35 3.38 -2.33 -0.15
C ILE A 35 2.66 -1.60 -1.28
N PHE A 36 3.33 -0.69 -2.00
CA PHE A 36 2.76 0.04 -3.13
C PHE A 36 3.41 -0.39 -4.42
N THR A 37 2.58 -0.67 -5.44
CA THR A 37 3.03 -0.97 -6.79
C THR A 37 2.41 -0.02 -7.81
N SER A 38 3.15 0.23 -8.90
CA SER A 38 2.65 0.97 -10.05
C SER A 38 1.89 0.04 -10.99
N ASN A 39 0.56 0.15 -11.03
CA ASN A 39 -0.27 -0.59 -11.99
C ASN A 39 -1.25 0.37 -12.67
N GLY A 40 -0.76 1.09 -13.68
CA GLY A 40 -1.46 2.17 -14.38
C GLY A 40 -1.10 3.55 -13.82
N ASP A 41 -2.05 4.48 -13.87
CA ASP A 41 -1.85 5.88 -13.47
C ASP A 41 -1.78 6.09 -11.94
N TYR A 42 -2.29 5.13 -11.15
CA TYR A 42 -2.44 5.23 -9.70
C TYR A 42 -1.73 4.08 -8.96
N PRO A 43 -1.20 4.34 -7.75
CA PRO A 43 -0.60 3.29 -6.93
C PRO A 43 -1.67 2.30 -6.47
N LYS A 44 -1.27 1.03 -6.32
CA LYS A 44 -2.10 -0.02 -5.71
C LYS A 44 -1.39 -0.63 -4.52
N ALA A 45 -2.16 -1.01 -3.50
CA ALA A 45 -1.65 -1.79 -2.37
C ALA A 45 -1.36 -3.23 -2.82
N VAL A 46 -0.28 -3.80 -2.29
CA VAL A 46 0.10 -5.21 -2.44
C VAL A 46 -0.31 -5.87 -1.13
N GLU A 47 -1.49 -6.49 -1.12
CA GLU A 47 -2.09 -7.11 0.09
C GLU A 47 -1.14 -8.08 0.80
N ALA A 48 -0.32 -8.82 0.04
CA ALA A 48 0.67 -9.75 0.58
C ALA A 48 1.78 -9.09 1.44
N ASN A 49 1.96 -7.78 1.33
CA ASN A 49 2.97 -7.03 2.07
C ASN A 49 2.35 -6.12 3.13
N GLU A 50 1.02 -6.09 3.30
CA GLU A 50 0.35 -5.24 4.30
C GLU A 50 0.78 -5.58 5.73
N ASP A 51 0.98 -6.87 6.02
CA ASP A 51 1.44 -7.37 7.32
C ASP A 51 2.93 -7.07 7.62
N GLU A 52 3.69 -6.61 6.62
CA GLU A 52 5.09 -6.20 6.79
C GLU A 52 5.20 -4.76 7.32
N CYS A 53 4.09 -4.03 7.42
CA CYS A 53 4.05 -2.66 7.93
C CYS A 53 4.13 -2.65 9.48
N THR A 54 5.35 -2.61 10.02
CA THR A 54 5.64 -2.55 11.47
C THR A 54 5.92 -1.15 12.00
#